data_AF-A0A1F3CBT4-F1
#
_entry.id   AF-A0A1F3CBT4-F1
#
_cell.length_a   1.000
_cell.length_b   1.000
_cell.length_c   1.000
_cell.angle_alpha   90.00
_cell.angle_beta   90.00
_cell.angle_gamma   90.00
#
_symmetry.space_group_name_H-M   'P 1'
#
loop_
_entity.id
_entity.type
_entity.pdbx_description
1 polymer ?
#
loop_
_entity_poly.entity_id
_entity_poly.type
_entity_poly.pdbx_seq_one_letter_code
_entity_poly.pdbx_strand_id
1 'polypeptide(L)'
;MTDKKINAKYTVEGRVWINSENFAFTGQGKIELIEKIKVLGSLRKAASEMKMSYRQAWQNIDKMNKLSEKPLVILKRGGKDGGIAEVTEFAENVILAYKNLQTAFDIFIKEQTKKLNI
;
A
#
# COMPACT_ATOMS: atom_id res chain seq x y z
N MET A 1 23.79 3.16 8.05
CA MET A 1 23.57 3.36 9.49
C MET A 1 22.81 2.15 9.98
N THR A 2 23.50 1.32 10.75
CA THR A 2 23.13 -0.07 11.06
C THR A 2 22.04 -0.08 12.13
N ASP A 3 20.87 -0.63 11.81
CA ASP A 3 19.81 -0.89 12.78
C ASP A 3 20.36 -1.80 13.88
N LYS A 4 20.48 -1.23 15.08
CA LYS A 4 20.89 -1.93 16.30
C LYS A 4 19.83 -3.01 16.56
N LYS A 5 20.14 -4.27 16.24
CA LYS A 5 19.26 -5.42 16.51
C LYS A 5 18.75 -5.32 17.95
N ILE A 6 17.44 -5.14 18.08
CA ILE A 6 16.77 -5.17 19.38
C ILE A 6 16.97 -6.60 19.90
N ASN A 7 17.81 -6.75 20.92
CA ASN A 7 18.14 -8.04 21.52
C ASN A 7 17.03 -8.41 22.52
N ALA A 8 15.79 -8.52 22.05
CA ALA A 8 14.63 -8.93 22.84
C ALA A 8 14.36 -10.42 22.60
N LYS A 9 14.12 -11.18 23.68
CA LYS A 9 13.79 -12.62 23.63
C LYS A 9 12.50 -12.89 22.85
N TYR A 10 11.58 -11.93 22.84
CA TYR A 10 10.32 -11.97 22.10
C TYR A 10 10.09 -10.65 21.37
N THR A 11 9.44 -10.71 20.21
CA THR A 11 9.11 -9.57 19.36
C THR A 11 7.60 -9.40 19.26
N VAL A 12 7.13 -8.15 19.28
CA VAL A 12 5.74 -7.84 18.95
C VAL A 12 5.66 -7.57 17.45
N GLU A 13 4.71 -8.19 16.78
CA GLU A 13 4.44 -7.96 15.36
C GLU A 13 2.97 -7.58 15.18
N GLY A 14 2.69 -6.79 14.15
CA GLY A 14 1.33 -6.41 13.82
C GLY A 14 1.24 -5.79 12.44
N ARG A 15 0.00 -5.57 12.00
CA ARG A 15 -0.32 -4.89 10.74
C ARG A 15 -1.45 -3.91 10.99
N VAL A 16 -1.48 -2.83 10.21
CA VAL A 16 -2.50 -1.79 10.30
C VAL A 16 -3.20 -1.63 8.97
N TRP A 17 -4.50 -1.33 9.03
CA TRP A 17 -5.36 -1.08 7.88
C TRP A 17 -6.23 0.14 8.14
N ILE A 18 -6.45 0.94 7.10
CA ILE A 18 -7.49 1.97 7.10
C ILE A 18 -8.71 1.35 6.43
N ASN A 19 -9.85 1.41 7.10
CA ASN A 19 -11.14 0.95 6.59
C ASN A 19 -12.12 2.12 6.57
N SER A 20 -13.01 2.13 5.59
CA SER A 20 -14.25 2.90 5.60
C SER A 20 -15.44 1.95 5.72
N GLU A 21 -16.64 2.47 6.02
CA GLU A 21 -17.87 1.69 6.09
C GLU A 21 -18.10 0.79 4.87
N ASN A 22 -17.61 1.25 3.71
CA ASN A 22 -17.80 0.57 2.45
C ASN A 22 -16.61 -0.34 2.05
N PHE A 23 -15.42 -0.20 2.66
CA PHE A 23 -14.25 -0.99 2.25
C PHE A 23 -13.03 -0.96 3.16
N ALA A 24 -12.27 -2.07 3.15
CA ALA A 24 -10.91 -2.11 3.67
C ALA A 24 -9.90 -1.47 2.69
N PHE A 25 -9.58 -0.20 2.93
CA PHE A 25 -8.93 0.73 2.02
C PHE A 25 -7.44 0.42 1.82
N THR A 26 -6.69 0.08 2.87
CA THR A 26 -5.22 0.13 2.80
C THR A 26 -4.54 -1.00 3.60
N GLY A 27 -4.45 -2.20 3.04
CA GLY A 27 -3.37 -3.09 3.44
C GLY A 27 -2.07 -2.63 2.78
N GLN A 28 -0.92 -2.88 3.39
CA GLN A 28 0.40 -2.57 2.83
C GLN A 28 0.52 -2.90 1.33
N GLY A 29 0.08 -4.10 0.92
CA GLY A 29 0.15 -4.51 -0.49
C GLY A 29 -0.74 -3.69 -1.45
N LYS A 30 -1.86 -3.13 -0.99
CA LYS A 30 -2.70 -2.25 -1.84
C LYS A 30 -2.03 -0.89 -2.05
N ILE A 31 -1.44 -0.34 -0.99
CA ILE A 31 -0.68 0.91 -1.07
C ILE A 31 0.55 0.72 -1.96
N GLU A 32 1.30 -0.36 -1.76
CA GLU A 32 2.47 -0.68 -2.58
C GLU A 32 2.12 -0.81 -4.07
N LEU A 33 0.96 -1.39 -4.41
CA LEU A 33 0.49 -1.45 -5.80
C LEU A 33 0.30 -0.05 -6.41
N ILE A 34 -0.33 0.86 -5.68
CA ILE A 34 -0.55 2.24 -6.14
C ILE A 34 0.79 2.97 -6.27
N GLU A 35 1.71 2.81 -5.32
CA GLU A 35 3.03 3.42 -5.37
C GLU A 35 3.86 2.92 -6.56
N LYS A 36 3.86 1.61 -6.83
CA LYS A 36 4.53 1.07 -8.02
C LYS A 36 3.89 1.57 -9.30
N ILE A 37 2.56 1.73 -9.35
CA ILE A 37 1.90 2.37 -10.49
C ILE A 37 2.39 3.80 -10.68
N LYS A 38 2.51 4.58 -9.58
CA LYS A 38 3.04 5.95 -9.62
C LYS A 38 4.43 6.02 -10.25
N VAL A 39 5.31 5.09 -9.88
CA VAL A 39 6.70 5.05 -10.36
C VAL A 39 6.78 4.55 -11.81
N LEU A 40 6.00 3.52 -12.17
CA LEU A 40 6.15 2.81 -13.44
C LEU A 40 5.22 3.30 -14.55
N GLY A 41 4.19 4.06 -14.21
CA GLY A 41 3.15 4.54 -15.12
C GLY A 41 2.29 3.43 -15.74
N SER A 42 2.36 2.20 -15.21
CA SER A 42 1.73 1.02 -15.81
C SER A 42 1.29 0.00 -14.77
N LEU A 43 0.01 -0.35 -14.81
CA LEU A 43 -0.56 -1.43 -14.00
C LEU A 43 0.09 -2.79 -14.29
N ARG A 44 0.44 -3.05 -15.56
CA ARG A 44 1.09 -4.31 -15.95
C ARG A 44 2.49 -4.42 -15.36
N LYS A 45 3.29 -3.35 -15.43
CA LYS A 45 4.64 -3.33 -14.84
C LYS A 45 4.58 -3.48 -13.32
N ALA A 46 3.67 -2.75 -12.66
CA ALA A 46 3.47 -2.87 -11.22
C ALA A 46 3.06 -4.29 -10.79
N ALA A 47 2.10 -4.90 -11.50
CA ALA A 47 1.69 -6.29 -11.24
C ALA A 47 2.87 -7.27 -11.37
N SER A 48 3.67 -7.11 -12.43
CA SER A 48 4.86 -7.94 -12.68
C SER A 48 5.89 -7.81 -11.56
N GLU A 49 6.19 -6.59 -11.11
CA GLU A 49 7.15 -6.34 -10.04
C GLU A 49 6.69 -6.92 -8.70
N MET A 50 5.37 -6.90 -8.45
CA MET A 50 4.76 -7.51 -7.26
C MET A 50 4.52 -9.01 -7.39
N LYS A 51 4.96 -9.64 -8.48
CA LYS A 51 4.73 -11.08 -8.76
C LYS A 51 3.24 -11.47 -8.68
N MET A 52 2.34 -10.56 -9.06
CA MET A 52 0.90 -10.82 -9.10
C MET A 52 0.39 -10.82 -10.55
N SER A 53 -0.73 -11.52 -10.79
CA SER A 53 -1.33 -11.51 -12.12
C SER A 53 -1.89 -10.11 -12.46
N TYR A 54 -1.84 -9.73 -13.74
CA TYR A 54 -2.46 -8.49 -14.20
C TYR A 54 -3.96 -8.43 -13.81
N ARG A 55 -4.68 -9.56 -13.90
CA ARG A 55 -6.09 -9.66 -13.51
C ARG A 55 -6.29 -9.30 -12.03
N GLN A 56 -5.43 -9.81 -11.15
CA GLN A 56 -5.49 -9.50 -9.72
C GLN A 56 -5.21 -8.03 -9.45
N ALA A 57 -4.19 -7.46 -10.08
CA ALA A 57 -3.88 -6.04 -9.96
C ALA A 57 -5.04 -5.16 -10.44
N TRP A 58 -5.64 -5.51 -11.58
CA TRP A 58 -6.82 -4.83 -12.11
C TRP A 58 -8.01 -4.90 -11.17
N GLN A 59 -8.33 -6.09 -10.63
CA GLN A 59 -9.42 -6.26 -9.66
C GLN A 59 -9.19 -5.44 -8.39
N ASN A 60 -7.94 -5.35 -7.91
CA ASN A 60 -7.60 -4.52 -6.76
C ASN A 60 -7.84 -3.03 -7.06
N ILE A 61 -7.33 -2.51 -8.18
CA ILE A 61 -7.54 -1.10 -8.59
C ILE A 61 -9.02 -0.80 -8.80
N ASP A 62 -9.74 -1.65 -9.55
CA ASP A 62 -11.17 -1.47 -9.83
C ASP A 62 -11.99 -1.44 -8.54
N LYS A 63 -11.72 -2.37 -7.61
CA LYS A 63 -12.39 -2.41 -6.32
C LYS A 63 -12.07 -1.19 -5.47
N MET A 64 -10.81 -0.77 -5.42
CA MET A 64 -10.41 0.44 -4.69
C MET A 64 -11.09 1.68 -5.25
N ASN A 65 -11.01 1.92 -6.55
CA ASN A 65 -11.63 3.07 -7.19
C ASN A 65 -13.14 3.16 -6.94
N LYS A 66 -13.85 2.02 -6.97
CA LYS A 66 -15.31 1.97 -6.74
C LYS A 66 -15.72 2.30 -5.31
N LEU A 67 -14.83 2.05 -4.34
CA LEU A 67 -15.14 2.17 -2.92
C LEU A 67 -14.52 3.42 -2.29
N SER A 68 -13.70 4.12 -3.05
CA SER A 68 -13.15 5.43 -2.71
C SER A 68 -14.09 6.55 -3.13
N GLU A 69 -14.07 7.66 -2.39
CA GLU A 69 -14.82 8.88 -2.74
C GLU A 69 -14.42 9.43 -4.11
N LYS A 70 -13.14 9.27 -4.46
CA LYS A 70 -12.58 9.61 -5.77
C LYS A 70 -11.72 8.46 -6.27
N PRO A 71 -11.60 8.24 -7.59
CA PRO A 71 -10.71 7.22 -8.14
C PRO A 71 -9.28 7.40 -7.61
N LEU A 72 -8.64 6.31 -7.19
CA LEU A 72 -7.24 6.31 -6.78
C LEU A 72 -6.30 6.25 -7.99
N VAL A 73 -6.67 5.50 -9.02
CA VAL A 73 -5.87 5.32 -10.23
C VAL A 73 -6.75 5.44 -11.47
N ILE A 74 -6.34 6.26 -12.43
CA ILE A 74 -6.97 6.37 -13.75
C ILE A 74 -6.26 5.41 -14.70
N LEU A 75 -7.01 4.46 -15.28
CA LEU A 75 -6.50 3.50 -16.25
C LEU A 75 -6.96 3.90 -17.66
N LYS A 76 -6.01 4.17 -18.57
CA LYS A 76 -6.28 4.49 -19.98
C LYS A 76 -5.86 3.29 -20.84
N ARG A 77 -6.78 2.75 -21.64
CA ARG A 77 -6.52 1.62 -22.56
C ARG A 77 -5.95 2.12 -23.89
N GLY A 78 -5.05 1.36 -24.50
CA GLY A 78 -4.45 1.67 -25.82
C GLY A 78 -3.09 2.36 -25.74
N GLY A 79 -2.30 2.24 -26.82
CA GLY A 79 -0.93 2.76 -26.94
C GLY A 79 0.09 1.67 -27.33
N LYS A 80 1.25 2.09 -27.85
CA LYS A 80 2.32 1.21 -28.37
C LYS A 80 2.96 0.33 -27.27
N ASP A 81 2.90 0.78 -26.01
CA ASP A 81 3.54 0.14 -24.85
C ASP A 81 2.56 -0.53 -23.88
N GLY A 82 1.27 -0.65 -24.27
CA GLY A 82 0.19 -1.05 -23.36
C GLY A 82 -0.35 0.14 -22.56
N GLY A 83 -1.58 -0.01 -22.04
CA GLY A 83 -2.32 1.09 -21.42
C GLY A 83 -1.57 1.82 -20.28
N ILE A 84 -1.89 3.11 -20.12
CA ILE A 84 -1.32 4.01 -19.12
C ILE A 84 -2.09 3.88 -17.80
N ALA A 85 -1.38 3.97 -16.68
CA ALA A 85 -1.97 4.03 -15.35
C ALA A 85 -1.43 5.26 -14.59
N GLU A 86 -2.33 6.11 -14.13
CA GLU A 86 -2.01 7.42 -13.53
C GLU A 86 -2.60 7.50 -12.13
N VAL A 87 -1.78 7.81 -11.13
CA VAL A 87 -2.21 7.96 -9.74
C VAL A 87 -2.81 9.35 -9.55
N THR A 88 -3.98 9.43 -8.91
CA THR A 88 -4.65 10.71 -8.66
C THR A 88 -4.09 11.42 -7.43
N GLU A 89 -4.31 12.74 -7.33
CA GLU A 89 -4.00 13.51 -6.12
C GLU A 89 -4.67 12.94 -4.87
N PHE A 90 -5.90 12.43 -5.00
CA PHE A 90 -6.60 11.79 -3.90
C PHE A 90 -5.86 10.52 -3.42
N ALA A 91 -5.33 9.71 -4.33
CA ALA A 91 -4.49 8.59 -3.95
C ALA A 91 -3.18 8.99 -3.29
N GLU A 92 -2.58 10.12 -3.67
CA GLU A 92 -1.38 10.61 -2.99
C GLU A 92 -1.65 10.94 -1.52
N ASN A 93 -2.78 11.61 -1.24
CA ASN A 93 -3.23 11.89 0.12
C ASN A 93 -3.47 10.61 0.93
N VAL A 94 -4.05 9.59 0.29
CA VAL A 94 -4.26 8.27 0.92
C VAL A 94 -2.94 7.58 1.24
N ILE A 95 -1.97 7.59 0.30
CA ILE A 95 -0.63 7.02 0.52
C ILE A 95 0.04 7.74 1.70
N LEU A 96 -0.04 9.07 1.75
CA LEU A 96 0.54 9.86 2.83
C LEU A 96 -0.10 9.53 4.18
N ALA A 97 -1.43 9.49 4.25
CA ALA A 97 -2.16 9.12 5.46
C ALA A 97 -1.78 7.72 5.96
N TYR A 98 -1.70 6.74 5.05
CA TYR A 98 -1.26 5.38 5.41
C TYR A 98 0.18 5.36 5.92
N LYS A 99 1.11 6.06 5.28
CA LYS A 99 2.52 6.11 5.72
C LYS A 99 2.67 6.73 7.10
N ASN A 100 1.95 7.79 7.38
CA ASN A 100 1.95 8.42 8.70
C ASN A 100 1.43 7.46 9.77
N LEU A 101 0.33 6.75 9.48
CA LEU A 101 -0.22 5.72 10.37
C LEU A 101 0.75 4.56 10.57
N GLN A 102 1.36 4.04 9.50
CA GLN A 102 2.34 2.96 9.56
C GLN A 102 3.54 3.36 10.41
N THR A 103 4.05 4.60 10.26
CA THR A 103 5.16 5.11 11.06
C THR A 103 4.81 5.14 12.55
N ALA A 104 3.63 5.68 12.90
CA ALA A 104 3.17 5.71 14.29
C ALA A 104 2.99 4.29 14.85
N PHE A 105 2.45 3.38 14.04
CA PHE A 105 2.26 1.98 14.41
C PHE A 105 3.60 1.26 14.63
N ASP A 106 4.59 1.46 13.77
CA ASP A 106 5.92 0.87 13.91
C ASP A 106 6.63 1.35 15.19
N ILE A 107 6.47 2.64 15.52
CA ILE A 107 6.96 3.20 16.80
C ILE A 107 6.28 2.49 17.97
N PHE A 108 4.95 2.37 17.94
CA PHE A 108 4.18 1.69 18.98
C PHE A 108 4.63 0.23 19.17
N ILE A 109 4.75 -0.53 18.08
CA ILE A 109 5.20 -1.93 18.10
C ILE A 109 6.61 -2.06 18.69
N LYS A 110 7.51 -1.15 18.31
CA LYS A 110 8.88 -1.10 18.85
C LYS A 110 8.88 -0.81 20.36
N GLU A 111 8.01 0.07 20.83
CA GLU A 111 7.85 0.35 22.25
C GLU A 111 7.27 -0.84 23.01
N GLN A 112 6.25 -1.52 22.48
CA GLN A 112 5.69 -2.71 23.13
C GLN A 112 6.70 -3.86 23.17
N THR A 113 7.48 -4.05 22.11
CA THR A 113 8.56 -5.04 22.07
C THR A 113 9.59 -4.81 23.18
N LYS A 114 9.94 -3.55 23.48
CA LYS A 114 10.85 -3.23 24.59
C LYS A 114 10.26 -3.46 25.97
N LYS A 115 8.94 -3.35 26.12
CA LYS A 115 8.21 -3.52 27.39
C LYS A 115 7.84 -4.98 27.67
N LEU A 116 8.01 -5.87 26.68
CA LEU A 116 7.63 -7.28 26.79
C LEU A 116 8.64 -8.05 27.66
N ASN A 117 8.35 -8.13 28.96
CA ASN A 117 9.16 -8.84 29.95
C ASN A 117 8.55 -10.20 30.31
N ILE A 118 8.59 -11.13 29.35
CA ILE A 118 8.25 -12.56 29.53
C ILE A 118 9.39 -13.44 29.00
#